data_AF-A0A955BKK7-F1
#
_entry.id   AF-A0A955BKK7-F1
#
_cell.length_a   1.000
_cell.length_b   1.000
_cell.length_c   1.000
_cell.angle_alpha   90.00
_cell.angle_beta   90.00
_cell.angle_gamma   90.00
#
_symmetry.space_group_name_H-M   'P 1'
#
loop_
_entity.id
_entity.type
_entity.pdbx_description
1 polymer ?
#
loop_
_entity_poly.entity_id
_entity_poly.type
_entity_poly.pdbx_seq_one_letter_code
_entity_poly.pdbx_strand_id
1 'polypeptide(L)'
;MTVHEISQRDYEQVVGRFPRNQRSEPMTGDAALPVGHVAWHEAIEFCRRLSDLPAERQAGRRYTLPTQAEWAWACKAGNEADLPWPSERVREHVAMREPAARRVASFAPNAFGLFDMHGNMAEWAADWPTMSESPGSPNSNTLAPVLCGGSFDSHLASQVSATAREPLPVDRSARPDCGFRVICRLAPDVADADPFLNESSNGFDPMIVLDGSLRGWGFPGGHVTNADGLLEQAVDNENGNWGTIWYGRHGNLHDFDIRFDFKIDGHETETQFLFRANVLERGWQEGAHYRLSLSGPKMGILYRYDPSGIRVVAVFPADQLTRLRVDTWNRLALRCVGRRTRIWLNDEPSIDFADPMPDVCLHGPLSFLTTGPANTQRRLALFRNLRIKLLGHPPTESLTPMPWTMGADALPANSPPEAARANRREFQTPK
;
A
#
# COMPACT_ATOMS: atom_id res chain seq x y z
N MET A 1 -23.05 -2.11 -0.47
CA MET A 1 -22.67 -0.71 -0.21
C MET A 1 -23.63 -0.15 0.83
N THR A 2 -23.21 0.76 1.72
CA THR A 2 -24.16 1.45 2.60
C THR A 2 -25.14 2.24 1.77
N VAL A 3 -26.39 2.29 2.25
CA VAL A 3 -27.52 2.89 1.52
C VAL A 3 -27.39 4.41 1.41
N HIS A 4 -26.71 5.06 2.34
CA HIS A 4 -26.34 6.48 2.32
C HIS A 4 -24.87 6.64 2.77
N GLU A 5 -24.35 7.87 2.79
CA GLU A 5 -23.04 8.16 3.38
C GLU A 5 -23.03 7.81 4.87
N ILE A 6 -21.86 7.53 5.44
CA ILE A 6 -21.76 7.28 6.89
C ILE A 6 -22.27 8.50 7.66
N SER A 7 -23.30 8.31 8.49
CA SER A 7 -23.84 9.39 9.31
C SER A 7 -22.94 9.68 10.50
N GLN A 8 -23.12 10.84 11.13
CA GLN A 8 -22.47 11.18 12.39
C GLN A 8 -22.77 10.14 13.48
N ARG A 9 -24.01 9.61 13.52
CA ARG A 9 -24.40 8.50 14.41
C ARG A 9 -23.60 7.22 14.13
N ASP A 10 -23.54 6.79 12.87
CA ASP A 10 -22.86 5.55 12.48
C ASP A 10 -21.37 5.64 12.82
N TYR A 11 -20.76 6.80 12.56
CA TYR A 11 -19.37 7.09 12.92
C TYR A 11 -19.12 6.96 14.42
N GLU A 12 -19.95 7.61 15.25
CA GLU A 12 -19.82 7.57 16.70
C GLU A 12 -19.97 6.14 17.25
N GLN A 13 -20.92 5.35 16.73
CA GLN A 13 -21.13 3.97 17.17
C GLN A 13 -19.92 3.06 16.95
N VAL A 14 -19.19 3.25 15.84
CA VAL A 14 -18.04 2.41 15.47
C VAL A 14 -16.74 2.92 16.10
N VAL A 15 -16.54 4.24 16.11
CA VAL A 15 -15.26 4.86 16.51
C VAL A 15 -15.24 5.25 17.98
N GLY A 16 -16.41 5.47 18.59
CA GLY A 16 -16.59 5.87 19.99
C GLY A 16 -16.34 7.36 20.25
N ARG A 17 -16.12 8.16 19.20
CA ARG A 17 -15.94 9.62 19.25
C ARG A 17 -16.23 10.25 17.89
N PHE A 18 -16.58 11.53 17.89
CA PHE A 18 -16.70 12.32 16.66
C PHE A 18 -15.34 12.69 16.06
N PRO A 19 -15.26 12.92 14.72
CA PRO A 19 -14.11 13.56 14.11
C PRO A 19 -13.87 14.95 14.68
N ARG A 20 -12.64 15.45 14.56
CA ARG A 20 -12.26 16.79 15.02
C ARG A 20 -12.13 17.74 13.82
N ASN A 21 -12.61 18.97 13.97
CA ASN A 21 -12.38 20.01 12.98
C ASN A 21 -10.92 20.50 13.00
N GLN A 22 -10.58 21.46 12.12
CA GLN A 22 -9.24 22.05 12.05
C GLN A 22 -8.77 22.74 13.34
N ARG A 23 -9.69 23.05 14.28
CA ARG A 23 -9.39 23.61 15.60
C ARG A 23 -9.32 22.55 16.70
N SER A 24 -9.32 21.26 16.32
CA SER A 24 -9.36 20.11 17.22
C SER A 24 -10.64 20.00 18.06
N GLU A 25 -11.72 20.68 17.68
CA GLU A 25 -13.00 20.60 18.38
C GLU A 25 -13.83 19.43 17.85
N PRO A 26 -14.55 18.69 18.72
CA PRO A 26 -15.45 17.62 18.29
C PRO A 26 -16.54 18.18 17.37
N MET A 27 -16.69 17.59 16.19
CA MET A 27 -17.81 17.88 15.29
C MET A 27 -19.06 17.16 15.79
N THR A 28 -19.64 17.73 16.84
CA THR A 28 -20.93 17.30 17.40
C THR A 28 -22.05 18.08 16.71
N GLY A 29 -23.08 17.37 16.28
CA GLY A 29 -24.18 17.95 15.52
C GLY A 29 -25.39 17.03 15.49
N ASP A 30 -26.25 17.24 14.49
CA ASP A 30 -27.38 16.36 14.25
C ASP A 30 -26.89 14.98 13.79
N ALA A 31 -27.24 13.94 14.57
CA ALA A 31 -26.81 12.56 14.36
C ALA A 31 -27.17 12.00 12.97
N ALA A 32 -28.16 12.58 12.28
CA ALA A 32 -28.58 12.20 10.93
C ALA A 32 -27.83 12.95 9.81
N LEU A 33 -26.95 13.89 10.12
CA LEU A 33 -26.06 14.48 9.12
C LEU A 33 -24.97 13.47 8.73
N PRO A 34 -24.47 13.53 7.49
CA PRO A 34 -23.30 12.75 7.11
C PRO A 34 -22.07 13.21 7.90
N VAL A 35 -21.14 12.30 8.12
CA VAL A 35 -19.87 12.62 8.77
C VAL A 35 -18.97 13.37 7.78
N GLY A 36 -18.49 14.55 8.19
CA GLY A 36 -17.49 15.34 7.47
C GLY A 36 -16.19 15.45 8.27
N HIS A 37 -15.19 16.15 7.74
CA HIS A 37 -13.88 16.29 8.38
C HIS A 37 -13.17 14.95 8.64
N VAL A 38 -13.42 13.96 7.80
CA VAL A 38 -12.78 12.64 7.93
C VAL A 38 -11.67 12.55 6.89
N ALA A 39 -10.44 12.39 7.35
CA ALA A 39 -9.32 12.08 6.49
C ALA A 39 -9.45 10.68 5.88
N TRP A 40 -8.89 10.46 4.69
CA TRP A 40 -8.97 9.16 4.01
C TRP A 40 -8.53 7.98 4.90
N HIS A 41 -7.45 8.14 5.66
CA HIS A 41 -6.96 7.11 6.59
C HIS A 41 -7.90 6.86 7.78
N GLU A 42 -8.63 7.88 8.23
CA GLU A 42 -9.67 7.73 9.26
C GLU A 42 -10.88 6.97 8.73
N ALA A 43 -11.25 7.18 7.46
CA ALA A 43 -12.31 6.43 6.80
C ALA A 43 -11.93 4.94 6.63
N ILE A 44 -10.66 4.64 6.32
CA ILE A 44 -10.13 3.27 6.31
C ILE A 44 -10.15 2.66 7.72
N GLU A 45 -9.75 3.41 8.75
CA GLU A 45 -9.80 2.96 10.15
C GLU A 45 -11.25 2.68 10.61
N PHE A 46 -12.23 3.50 10.19
CA PHE A 46 -13.64 3.21 10.42
C PHE A 46 -14.04 1.85 9.81
N CYS A 47 -13.67 1.59 8.54
CA CYS A 47 -13.98 0.33 7.87
C CYS A 47 -13.40 -0.88 8.63
N ARG A 48 -12.18 -0.73 9.15
CA ARG A 48 -11.52 -1.75 9.96
C ARG A 48 -12.26 -2.00 11.27
N ARG A 49 -12.53 -0.95 12.05
CA ARG A 49 -13.27 -1.05 13.31
C ARG A 49 -14.64 -1.68 13.13
N LEU A 50 -15.35 -1.31 12.07
CA LEU A 50 -16.63 -1.92 11.71
C LEU A 50 -16.45 -3.41 11.44
N SER A 51 -15.45 -3.79 10.65
CA SER A 51 -15.12 -5.21 10.38
C SER A 51 -14.74 -5.99 11.64
N ASP A 52 -14.11 -5.33 12.62
CA ASP A 52 -13.63 -5.94 13.85
C ASP A 52 -14.71 -6.09 14.94
N LEU A 53 -15.90 -5.49 14.74
CA LEU A 53 -17.02 -5.68 15.67
C LEU A 53 -17.34 -7.18 15.80
N PRO A 54 -17.58 -7.70 17.03
CA PRO A 54 -17.82 -9.13 17.24
C PRO A 54 -18.91 -9.72 16.35
N ALA A 55 -20.02 -8.98 16.18
CA ALA A 55 -21.14 -9.39 15.33
C ALA A 55 -20.75 -9.48 13.83
N GLU A 56 -19.87 -8.59 13.37
CA GLU A 56 -19.42 -8.53 11.97
C GLU A 56 -18.41 -9.65 11.68
N ARG A 57 -17.46 -9.88 12.61
CA ARG A 57 -16.53 -11.01 12.55
C ARG A 57 -17.25 -12.35 12.55
N GLN A 58 -18.22 -12.52 13.45
CA GLN A 58 -19.02 -13.75 13.54
C GLN A 58 -19.79 -14.03 12.24
N ALA A 59 -20.22 -12.97 11.55
CA ALA A 59 -20.90 -13.08 10.27
C ALA A 59 -19.97 -13.18 9.06
N GLY A 60 -18.64 -13.16 9.26
CA GLY A 60 -17.66 -13.20 8.17
C GLY A 60 -17.69 -11.97 7.26
N ARG A 61 -18.22 -10.84 7.75
CA ARG A 61 -18.36 -9.60 6.97
C ARG A 61 -17.09 -8.76 7.09
N ARG A 62 -16.61 -8.26 5.96
CA ARG A 62 -15.48 -7.33 5.88
C ARG A 62 -15.92 -6.06 5.19
N TYR A 63 -15.55 -4.92 5.74
CA TYR A 63 -15.91 -3.61 5.22
C TYR A 63 -14.67 -2.89 4.69
N THR A 64 -14.80 -2.25 3.53
CA THR A 64 -13.77 -1.41 2.91
C THR A 64 -14.41 -0.15 2.33
N LEU A 65 -13.61 0.85 1.97
CA LEU A 65 -14.06 1.88 1.03
C LEU A 65 -14.35 1.22 -0.33
N PRO A 66 -15.32 1.76 -1.11
CA PRO A 66 -15.51 1.35 -2.50
C PRO A 66 -14.33 1.79 -3.35
N THR A 67 -14.00 1.03 -4.39
CA THR A 67 -13.19 1.59 -5.47
C THR A 67 -13.98 2.67 -6.22
N GLN A 68 -13.31 3.55 -6.96
CA GLN A 68 -13.95 4.54 -7.82
C GLN A 68 -14.87 3.85 -8.82
N ALA A 69 -14.44 2.71 -9.37
CA ALA A 69 -15.24 1.94 -10.32
C ALA A 69 -16.49 1.35 -9.67
N GLU A 70 -16.35 0.76 -8.47
CA GLU A 70 -17.48 0.26 -7.68
C GLU A 70 -18.46 1.39 -7.32
N TRP A 71 -17.93 2.55 -6.93
CA TRP A 71 -18.72 3.73 -6.61
C TRP A 71 -19.48 4.24 -7.84
N ALA A 72 -18.81 4.41 -8.98
CA ALA A 72 -19.42 4.91 -10.21
C ALA A 72 -20.50 3.97 -10.74
N TRP A 73 -20.26 2.65 -10.69
CA TRP A 73 -21.26 1.65 -11.07
C TRP A 73 -22.50 1.72 -10.18
N ALA A 74 -22.29 1.82 -8.87
CA ALA A 74 -23.37 1.95 -7.90
C ALA A 74 -24.13 3.28 -8.06
N CYS A 75 -23.45 4.37 -8.40
CA CYS A 75 -24.01 5.69 -8.65
C CYS A 75 -24.95 5.66 -9.88
N LYS A 76 -24.46 5.11 -10.99
CA LYS A 76 -25.22 4.99 -12.25
C LYS A 76 -26.47 4.13 -12.11
N ALA A 77 -26.40 3.04 -11.33
CA ALA A 77 -27.52 2.13 -11.08
C ALA A 77 -28.30 1.72 -12.35
N GLY A 78 -27.56 1.40 -13.43
CA GLY A 78 -28.12 1.01 -14.72
C GLY A 78 -28.37 2.16 -15.72
N ASN A 79 -28.13 3.42 -15.35
CA ASN A 79 -28.13 4.52 -16.31
C ASN A 79 -26.84 4.54 -17.14
N GLU A 80 -26.96 4.83 -18.44
CA GLU A 80 -25.80 5.05 -19.30
C GLU A 80 -25.17 6.43 -19.04
N ALA A 81 -26.02 7.44 -18.83
CA ALA A 81 -25.61 8.81 -18.54
C ALA A 81 -24.99 8.95 -17.14
N ASP A 82 -24.06 9.90 -17.00
CA ASP A 82 -23.39 10.19 -15.72
C ASP A 82 -24.28 10.98 -14.73
N LEU A 83 -25.38 11.55 -15.22
CA LEU A 83 -26.44 12.17 -14.44
C LEU A 83 -27.78 11.63 -14.91
N PRO A 84 -28.71 11.30 -14.00
CA PRO A 84 -30.06 10.84 -14.37
C PRO A 84 -30.99 11.97 -14.81
N TRP A 85 -30.55 13.23 -14.70
CA TRP A 85 -31.32 14.43 -15.03
C TRP A 85 -30.53 15.36 -15.96
N PRO A 86 -31.19 16.26 -16.70
CA PRO A 86 -30.52 17.36 -17.40
C PRO A 86 -29.72 18.24 -16.43
N SER A 87 -28.54 18.70 -16.86
CA SER A 87 -27.59 19.47 -16.04
C SER A 87 -28.21 20.70 -15.36
N GLU A 88 -29.19 21.32 -15.99
CA GLU A 88 -29.85 22.55 -15.53
C GLU A 88 -30.75 22.30 -14.31
N ARG A 89 -31.23 21.05 -14.16
CA ARG A 89 -32.21 20.65 -13.14
C ARG A 89 -31.63 19.80 -12.02
N VAL A 90 -30.33 19.50 -12.05
CA VAL A 90 -29.65 18.69 -11.02
C VAL A 90 -29.94 19.19 -9.60
N ARG A 91 -29.97 20.52 -9.41
CA ARG A 91 -30.26 21.18 -8.12
C ARG A 91 -31.64 20.89 -7.53
N GLU A 92 -32.59 20.42 -8.33
CA GLU A 92 -33.91 20.02 -7.84
C GLU A 92 -33.88 18.65 -7.13
N HIS A 93 -32.81 17.88 -7.34
CA HIS A 93 -32.73 16.48 -6.95
C HIS A 93 -31.56 16.16 -6.01
N VAL A 94 -30.66 17.11 -5.76
CA VAL A 94 -29.44 16.89 -4.97
C VAL A 94 -29.09 18.09 -4.10
N ALA A 95 -28.27 17.86 -3.07
CA ALA A 95 -27.60 18.94 -2.34
C ALA A 95 -26.34 19.41 -3.10
N MET A 96 -26.43 20.55 -3.78
CA MET A 96 -25.29 21.26 -4.38
C MET A 96 -25.56 22.78 -4.35
N ARG A 97 -24.52 23.59 -4.20
CA ARG A 97 -24.62 25.05 -3.93
C ARG A 97 -25.45 25.38 -2.69
N GLU A 98 -25.31 24.57 -1.66
CA GLU A 98 -25.99 24.72 -0.38
C GLU A 98 -24.98 25.15 0.69
N PRO A 99 -25.40 25.87 1.75
CA PRO A 99 -24.47 26.35 2.78
C PRO A 99 -23.92 25.23 3.69
N ALA A 100 -24.55 24.06 3.68
CA ALA A 100 -24.14 22.89 4.47
C ALA A 100 -24.76 21.60 3.91
N ALA A 101 -24.21 20.46 4.33
CA ALA A 101 -24.78 19.15 4.08
C ALA A 101 -26.22 19.03 4.63
N ARG A 102 -27.04 18.20 3.98
CA ARG A 102 -28.38 17.83 4.48
C ARG A 102 -28.31 16.50 5.23
N ARG A 103 -29.37 16.17 5.97
CA ARG A 103 -29.50 14.85 6.59
C ARG A 103 -29.40 13.78 5.50
N VAL A 104 -28.74 12.66 5.80
CA VAL A 104 -28.66 11.52 4.87
C VAL A 104 -30.06 11.08 4.45
N ALA A 105 -30.19 10.63 3.20
CA ALA A 105 -31.44 10.23 2.56
C ALA A 105 -32.52 11.33 2.50
N SER A 106 -32.13 12.60 2.34
CA SER A 106 -33.07 13.71 2.13
C SER A 106 -33.64 13.78 0.71
N PHE A 107 -32.96 13.17 -0.26
CA PHE A 107 -33.35 13.13 -1.67
C PHE A 107 -33.80 11.72 -2.10
N ALA A 108 -34.38 11.59 -3.29
CA ALA A 108 -34.80 10.29 -3.80
C ALA A 108 -33.60 9.37 -4.08
N PRO A 109 -33.69 8.06 -3.80
CA PRO A 109 -32.62 7.13 -4.10
C PRO A 109 -32.55 6.83 -5.61
N ASN A 110 -31.40 6.30 -6.05
CA ASN A 110 -31.27 5.72 -7.39
C ASN A 110 -31.94 4.33 -7.49
N ALA A 111 -31.87 3.69 -8.67
CA ALA A 111 -32.53 2.41 -8.92
C ALA A 111 -32.02 1.23 -8.07
N PHE A 112 -30.84 1.36 -7.43
CA PHE A 112 -30.32 0.37 -6.47
C PHE A 112 -30.75 0.67 -5.02
N GLY A 113 -31.55 1.71 -4.80
CA GLY A 113 -31.94 2.14 -3.46
C GLY A 113 -30.83 2.89 -2.71
N LEU A 114 -29.84 3.43 -3.43
CA LEU A 114 -28.75 4.21 -2.84
C LEU A 114 -29.08 5.70 -2.88
N PHE A 115 -28.93 6.36 -1.75
CA PHE A 115 -29.17 7.76 -1.53
C PHE A 115 -27.89 8.58 -1.68
N ASP A 116 -28.07 9.85 -2.02
CA ASP A 116 -27.03 10.88 -1.99
C ASP A 116 -25.79 10.53 -2.84
N MET A 117 -25.97 9.73 -3.90
CA MET A 117 -24.89 9.36 -4.84
C MET A 117 -24.46 10.52 -5.75
N HIS A 118 -25.19 11.64 -5.73
CA HIS A 118 -24.90 12.85 -6.49
C HIS A 118 -25.03 14.02 -5.51
N GLY A 119 -23.94 14.65 -5.08
CA GLY A 119 -23.92 15.76 -4.12
C GLY A 119 -24.00 15.35 -2.65
N ASN A 120 -24.38 16.31 -1.80
CA ASN A 120 -24.34 16.23 -0.33
C ASN A 120 -22.93 16.15 0.24
N MET A 121 -22.22 15.02 0.16
CA MET A 121 -20.83 14.90 0.60
C MET A 121 -19.98 14.26 -0.48
N ALA A 122 -18.79 14.82 -0.69
CA ALA A 122 -17.79 14.17 -1.52
C ALA A 122 -17.26 12.94 -0.76
N GLU A 123 -17.15 11.80 -1.43
CA GLU A 123 -16.92 10.53 -0.75
C GLU A 123 -15.58 9.89 -1.09
N TRP A 124 -14.83 9.50 -0.05
CA TRP A 124 -13.57 8.78 -0.24
C TRP A 124 -13.74 7.44 -0.96
N ALA A 125 -13.00 7.26 -2.05
CA ALA A 125 -12.76 5.98 -2.69
C ALA A 125 -11.47 5.33 -2.18
N ALA A 126 -11.38 4.01 -2.30
CA ALA A 126 -10.17 3.24 -2.00
C ALA A 126 -9.02 3.55 -2.96
N ASP A 127 -9.35 4.01 -4.18
CA ASP A 127 -8.39 4.29 -5.23
C ASP A 127 -7.48 5.45 -4.87
N TRP A 128 -6.19 5.22 -5.13
CA TRP A 128 -5.22 6.28 -5.27
C TRP A 128 -5.13 6.66 -6.74
N PRO A 129 -5.36 7.92 -7.13
CA PRO A 129 -5.15 8.32 -8.50
C PRO A 129 -3.65 8.28 -8.77
N THR A 130 -3.33 7.64 -9.89
CA THR A 130 -2.12 7.94 -10.65
C THR A 130 -2.12 9.41 -11.05
N MET A 131 -0.92 9.99 -11.23
CA MET A 131 -0.72 11.37 -11.66
C MET A 131 -1.75 11.80 -12.71
N SER A 132 -2.36 12.97 -12.51
CA SER A 132 -3.11 13.67 -13.55
C SER A 132 -2.21 13.80 -14.78
N GLU A 133 -2.63 13.25 -15.92
CA GLU A 133 -1.98 13.38 -17.23
C GLU A 133 -2.11 14.79 -17.84
N SER A 134 -1.78 15.82 -17.06
CA SER A 134 -1.71 17.20 -17.55
C SER A 134 -0.27 17.70 -17.41
N PRO A 135 0.52 17.66 -18.51
CA PRO A 135 1.85 18.25 -18.53
C PRO A 135 1.77 19.73 -18.15
N GLY A 136 2.47 20.13 -17.08
CA GLY A 136 2.66 21.53 -16.73
C GLY A 136 1.90 22.07 -15.51
N SER A 137 1.17 21.24 -14.75
CA SER A 137 0.60 21.69 -13.47
C SER A 137 1.67 21.69 -12.36
N PRO A 138 1.81 22.78 -11.57
CA PRO A 138 2.79 22.87 -10.48
C PRO A 138 2.56 21.86 -9.32
N ASN A 139 1.46 21.09 -9.38
CA ASN A 139 1.12 20.02 -8.43
C ASN A 139 1.32 18.60 -9.01
N SER A 140 2.10 18.45 -10.08
CA SER A 140 2.37 17.17 -10.78
C SER A 140 3.12 16.11 -9.95
N ASN A 141 3.29 16.29 -8.63
CA ASN A 141 3.97 15.35 -7.73
C ASN A 141 3.15 14.90 -6.50
N THR A 142 1.87 15.29 -6.39
CA THR A 142 1.07 14.96 -5.19
C THR A 142 0.12 13.78 -5.45
N LEU A 143 0.58 12.60 -5.05
CA LEU A 143 -0.21 11.38 -4.89
C LEU A 143 -1.34 11.65 -3.84
N ALA A 144 -2.61 11.56 -4.23
CA ALA A 144 -3.73 12.07 -3.44
C ALA A 144 -5.01 11.24 -3.59
N PRO A 145 -5.57 10.59 -2.55
CA PRO A 145 -6.76 9.74 -2.70
C PRO A 145 -7.93 10.42 -3.43
N VAL A 146 -8.80 9.63 -4.07
CA VAL A 146 -9.92 10.16 -4.87
C VAL A 146 -11.18 10.35 -4.03
N LEU A 147 -11.83 11.49 -4.22
CA LEU A 147 -13.22 11.73 -3.85
C LEU A 147 -14.15 11.56 -5.05
N CYS A 148 -15.35 11.05 -4.80
CA CYS A 148 -16.40 10.85 -5.79
C CYS A 148 -17.69 11.60 -5.41
N GLY A 149 -18.57 11.81 -6.39
CA GLY A 149 -19.95 12.25 -6.17
C GLY A 149 -20.20 13.72 -5.91
N GLY A 150 -19.14 14.50 -5.62
CA GLY A 150 -19.25 15.92 -5.29
C GLY A 150 -19.98 16.16 -3.98
N SER A 151 -20.08 17.42 -3.57
CA SER A 151 -20.57 17.81 -2.24
C SER A 151 -21.64 18.90 -2.31
N PHE A 152 -22.18 19.26 -1.14
CA PHE A 152 -23.07 20.41 -0.99
C PHE A 152 -22.46 21.72 -1.51
N ASP A 153 -21.14 21.85 -1.54
CA ASP A 153 -20.41 23.04 -2.02
C ASP A 153 -20.02 22.94 -3.51
N SER A 154 -20.47 21.89 -4.21
CA SER A 154 -20.23 21.76 -5.65
C SER A 154 -21.04 22.77 -6.46
N HIS A 155 -20.38 23.42 -7.43
CA HIS A 155 -20.97 24.49 -8.21
C HIS A 155 -21.35 24.09 -9.63
N LEU A 156 -20.75 23.03 -10.19
CA LEU A 156 -21.02 22.55 -11.54
C LEU A 156 -21.68 21.17 -11.50
N ALA A 157 -22.63 20.92 -12.42
CA ALA A 157 -23.27 19.61 -12.54
C ALA A 157 -22.26 18.47 -12.80
N SER A 158 -21.16 18.78 -13.51
CA SER A 158 -20.07 17.83 -13.75
C SER A 158 -19.31 17.40 -12.49
N GLN A 159 -19.38 18.16 -11.39
CA GLN A 159 -18.71 17.80 -10.13
C GLN A 159 -19.51 16.75 -9.34
N VAL A 160 -20.82 16.64 -9.58
CA VAL A 160 -21.71 15.67 -8.93
C VAL A 160 -22.08 14.52 -9.86
N SER A 161 -21.37 14.35 -10.97
CA SER A 161 -21.62 13.27 -11.92
C SER A 161 -21.04 11.93 -11.45
N ALA A 162 -21.53 10.81 -11.98
CA ALA A 162 -21.04 9.48 -11.65
C ALA A 162 -19.55 9.24 -11.95
N THR A 163 -18.98 10.04 -12.87
CA THR A 163 -17.58 9.95 -13.31
C THR A 163 -16.69 11.03 -12.71
N ALA A 164 -17.26 11.96 -11.92
CA ALA A 164 -16.51 13.00 -11.25
C ALA A 164 -15.48 12.39 -10.30
N ARG A 165 -14.25 12.91 -10.39
CA ARG A 165 -13.12 12.49 -9.55
C ARG A 165 -12.40 13.74 -9.09
N GLU A 166 -12.23 13.88 -7.78
CA GLU A 166 -11.44 14.95 -7.19
C GLU A 166 -10.27 14.34 -6.40
N PRO A 167 -9.02 14.48 -6.87
CA PRO A 167 -7.85 14.07 -6.08
C PRO A 167 -7.64 15.06 -4.93
N LEU A 168 -7.65 14.58 -3.69
CA LEU A 168 -7.40 15.40 -2.51
C LEU A 168 -6.21 14.86 -1.70
N PRO A 169 -5.08 15.60 -1.66
CA PRO A 169 -3.88 15.18 -0.93
C PRO A 169 -4.12 14.84 0.55
N VAL A 170 -3.38 13.85 1.06
CA VAL A 170 -3.53 13.34 2.43
C VAL A 170 -3.25 14.43 3.48
N ASP A 171 -2.35 15.36 3.19
CA ASP A 171 -2.00 16.49 4.06
C ASP A 171 -3.11 17.57 4.15
N ARG A 172 -4.14 17.48 3.30
CA ARG A 172 -5.31 18.39 3.25
C ARG A 172 -6.65 17.66 3.49
N SER A 173 -6.61 16.42 3.99
CA SER A 173 -7.69 15.43 3.83
C SER A 173 -8.91 15.56 4.77
N ALA A 174 -8.97 16.51 5.70
CA ALA A 174 -10.12 16.65 6.62
C ALA A 174 -11.04 17.85 6.29
N ARG A 175 -11.52 17.94 5.04
CA ARG A 175 -12.44 19.02 4.64
C ARG A 175 -13.86 18.82 5.20
N PRO A 176 -14.60 19.90 5.48
CA PRO A 176 -15.97 19.83 6.01
C PRO A 176 -16.96 19.11 5.09
N ASP A 177 -16.68 19.10 3.77
CA ASP A 177 -17.54 18.56 2.73
C ASP A 177 -17.09 17.16 2.24
N CYS A 178 -16.11 16.57 2.93
CA CYS A 178 -15.56 15.25 2.63
C CYS A 178 -15.97 14.22 3.68
N GLY A 179 -16.70 13.21 3.24
CA GLY A 179 -17.15 12.07 4.01
C GLY A 179 -16.79 10.77 3.28
N PHE A 180 -17.55 9.70 3.53
CA PHE A 180 -17.33 8.42 2.87
C PHE A 180 -18.54 7.50 3.02
N ARG A 181 -18.55 6.45 2.20
CA ARG A 181 -19.44 5.29 2.35
C ARG A 181 -18.62 4.01 2.39
N VAL A 182 -19.22 2.91 2.82
CA VAL A 182 -18.52 1.62 2.91
C VAL A 182 -19.20 0.54 2.09
N ILE A 183 -18.42 -0.44 1.65
CA ILE A 183 -18.91 -1.65 1.01
C ILE A 183 -18.59 -2.86 1.87
N CYS A 184 -19.56 -3.75 2.02
CA CYS A 184 -19.34 -5.06 2.60
C CYS A 184 -18.85 -6.00 1.49
N ARG A 185 -17.65 -6.52 1.65
CA ARG A 185 -17.12 -7.63 0.86
C ARG A 185 -17.78 -8.90 1.41
N LEU A 186 -18.62 -9.52 0.61
CA LEU A 186 -19.11 -10.86 0.90
C LEU A 186 -17.89 -11.79 0.84
N ALA A 187 -17.71 -12.63 1.88
CA ALA A 187 -16.55 -13.51 1.96
C ALA A 187 -16.39 -14.31 0.65
N PRO A 188 -15.17 -14.46 0.13
CA PRO A 188 -14.94 -15.43 -0.94
C PRO A 188 -15.33 -16.83 -0.43
N ASP A 189 -15.73 -17.71 -1.36
CA ASP A 189 -15.87 -19.14 -1.09
C ASP A 189 -14.68 -19.66 -0.26
N VAL A 190 -14.97 -20.63 0.61
CA VAL A 190 -14.16 -21.25 1.69
C VAL A 190 -12.76 -21.77 1.27
N ALA A 191 -12.28 -21.49 0.06
CA ALA A 191 -10.95 -21.82 -0.42
C ALA A 191 -9.82 -20.90 0.13
N ASP A 192 -10.16 -19.80 0.81
CA ASP A 192 -9.23 -18.77 1.31
C ASP A 192 -9.03 -18.82 2.84
N ALA A 193 -8.96 -20.03 3.42
CA ALA A 193 -8.68 -20.20 4.84
C ALA A 193 -7.32 -19.57 5.24
N ASP A 194 -7.36 -18.85 6.36
CA ASP A 194 -6.25 -18.13 6.99
C ASP A 194 -5.00 -19.02 7.17
N PRO A 195 -3.86 -18.69 6.53
CA PRO A 195 -2.66 -19.54 6.56
C PRO A 195 -1.88 -19.47 7.88
N PHE A 196 -2.29 -18.63 8.85
CA PHE A 196 -1.70 -18.63 10.20
C PHE A 196 -2.35 -19.62 11.16
N LEU A 197 -3.59 -20.05 10.91
CA LEU A 197 -4.33 -20.90 11.86
C LEU A 197 -3.89 -22.37 11.85
N ASN A 198 -3.05 -22.80 10.91
CA ASN A 198 -2.50 -24.16 10.87
C ASN A 198 -0.97 -24.16 10.75
N GLU A 199 -0.28 -24.08 11.90
CA GLU A 199 1.17 -24.29 12.05
C GLU A 199 1.58 -25.76 11.83
N SER A 200 1.26 -26.35 10.68
CA SER A 200 1.94 -27.57 10.24
C SER A 200 2.93 -27.20 9.13
N SER A 201 4.18 -27.61 9.32
CA SER A 201 5.38 -27.41 8.50
C SER A 201 5.30 -27.94 7.05
N ASN A 202 4.11 -28.14 6.49
CA ASN A 202 3.93 -28.73 5.17
C ASN A 202 4.25 -27.75 4.02
N GLY A 203 5.45 -27.93 3.46
CA GLY A 203 5.85 -27.39 2.15
C GLY A 203 6.50 -26.02 2.16
N PHE A 204 7.00 -25.52 3.30
CA PHE A 204 7.89 -24.35 3.34
C PHE A 204 9.35 -24.79 3.41
N ASP A 205 10.16 -24.30 2.49
CA ASP A 205 11.60 -24.49 2.47
C ASP A 205 12.29 -23.40 3.31
N PRO A 206 13.22 -23.74 4.21
CA PRO A 206 14.01 -22.76 4.94
C PRO A 206 14.93 -22.00 3.98
N MET A 207 14.93 -20.67 4.07
CA MET A 207 15.80 -19.81 3.25
C MET A 207 17.14 -19.51 3.94
N ILE A 208 17.21 -19.68 5.26
CA ILE A 208 18.45 -19.63 6.04
C ILE A 208 18.71 -21.03 6.58
N VAL A 209 19.92 -21.53 6.36
CA VAL A 209 20.33 -22.85 6.83
C VAL A 209 21.13 -22.69 8.13
N LEU A 210 20.85 -23.54 9.12
CA LEU A 210 21.50 -23.50 10.44
C LEU A 210 22.99 -23.89 10.40
N ASP A 211 23.52 -24.29 9.25
CA ASP A 211 24.94 -24.60 9.04
C ASP A 211 25.81 -23.35 8.81
N GLY A 212 25.23 -22.15 8.97
CA GLY A 212 25.89 -20.87 8.74
C GLY A 212 26.07 -20.51 7.26
N SER A 213 25.66 -21.38 6.33
CA SER A 213 25.75 -21.11 4.90
C SER A 213 24.67 -20.13 4.43
N LEU A 214 25.01 -19.32 3.42
CA LEU A 214 24.10 -18.40 2.74
C LEU A 214 23.72 -18.95 1.35
N ARG A 215 23.51 -20.27 1.24
CA ARG A 215 23.17 -20.92 -0.03
C ARG A 215 21.90 -20.30 -0.63
N GLY A 216 21.93 -19.99 -1.92
CA GLY A 216 20.81 -19.34 -2.63
C GLY A 216 20.80 -17.80 -2.52
N TRP A 217 21.69 -17.22 -1.70
CA TRP A 217 21.82 -15.78 -1.56
C TRP A 217 23.00 -15.20 -2.34
N GLY A 218 22.85 -13.98 -2.86
CA GLY A 218 23.90 -13.20 -3.51
C GLY A 218 24.10 -11.83 -2.88
N PHE A 219 25.35 -11.35 -2.84
CA PHE A 219 25.77 -10.13 -2.12
C PHE A 219 26.69 -9.27 -3.01
N PRO A 220 26.22 -8.11 -3.51
CA PRO A 220 27.07 -7.17 -4.27
C PRO A 220 27.95 -6.29 -3.35
N GLY A 221 27.70 -6.25 -2.04
CA GLY A 221 28.47 -5.52 -1.04
C GLY A 221 27.81 -5.56 0.36
N GLY A 222 28.55 -5.12 1.40
CA GLY A 222 28.07 -5.04 2.80
C GLY A 222 28.49 -6.21 3.71
N HIS A 223 28.22 -6.09 5.02
CA HIS A 223 28.52 -7.12 6.01
C HIS A 223 27.26 -7.92 6.34
N VAL A 224 27.21 -9.17 5.88
CA VAL A 224 26.11 -10.11 6.13
C VAL A 224 26.65 -11.35 6.82
N THR A 225 26.11 -11.68 7.99
CA THR A 225 26.46 -12.89 8.72
C THR A 225 25.23 -13.75 8.95
N ASN A 226 25.40 -15.07 8.85
CA ASN A 226 24.44 -16.07 9.32
C ASN A 226 25.07 -16.78 10.52
N ALA A 227 24.72 -16.35 11.73
CA ALA A 227 25.12 -17.01 12.96
C ALA A 227 23.90 -17.74 13.54
N ASP A 228 23.92 -19.07 13.55
CA ASP A 228 22.87 -19.92 14.12
C ASP A 228 21.44 -19.62 13.61
N GLY A 229 21.29 -19.27 12.32
CA GLY A 229 19.98 -18.97 11.72
C GLY A 229 19.50 -17.52 11.89
N LEU A 230 20.35 -16.67 12.48
CA LEU A 230 20.17 -15.22 12.53
C LEU A 230 20.93 -14.58 11.36
N LEU A 231 20.18 -13.98 10.44
CA LEU A 231 20.72 -13.18 9.36
C LEU A 231 20.86 -11.75 9.83
N GLU A 232 22.11 -11.32 9.98
CA GLU A 232 22.44 -9.95 10.37
C GLU A 232 22.89 -9.18 9.14
N GLN A 233 22.18 -8.09 8.83
CA GLN A 233 22.55 -7.17 7.78
C GLN A 233 23.03 -5.87 8.42
N ALA A 234 24.32 -5.59 8.30
CA ALA A 234 24.93 -4.36 8.77
C ALA A 234 25.26 -3.42 7.60
N VAL A 235 25.00 -2.13 7.78
CA VAL A 235 25.53 -1.09 6.91
C VAL A 235 26.94 -0.75 7.41
N ASP A 236 27.95 -1.04 6.59
CA ASP A 236 29.33 -0.59 6.82
C ASP A 236 29.66 0.50 5.79
N ASN A 237 29.65 1.74 6.27
CA ASN A 237 29.75 2.93 5.45
C ASN A 237 31.19 3.43 5.24
N GLU A 238 32.24 2.71 5.68
CA GLU A 238 33.62 3.12 5.38
C GLU A 238 33.92 3.19 3.85
N ASN A 239 33.11 2.51 3.03
CA ASN A 239 33.24 2.49 1.56
C ASN A 239 31.96 2.87 0.78
N GLY A 240 30.91 3.39 1.45
CA GLY A 240 29.64 3.75 0.80
C GLY A 240 28.83 2.55 0.26
N ASN A 241 28.99 1.36 0.86
CA ASN A 241 28.33 0.14 0.40
C ASN A 241 26.91 0.01 0.96
N TRP A 242 25.93 -0.10 0.06
CA TRP A 242 24.57 -0.53 0.39
C TRP A 242 24.56 -2.03 0.70
N GLY A 243 23.94 -2.42 1.82
CA GLY A 243 23.69 -3.82 2.11
C GLY A 243 22.45 -4.25 1.34
N THR A 244 22.62 -4.85 0.16
CA THR A 244 21.51 -5.52 -0.55
C THR A 244 21.81 -7.01 -0.60
N ILE A 245 20.87 -7.84 -0.17
CA ILE A 245 20.98 -9.29 -0.28
C ILE A 245 19.88 -9.82 -1.19
N TRP A 246 20.22 -10.74 -2.08
CA TRP A 246 19.28 -11.28 -3.06
C TRP A 246 19.08 -12.77 -2.83
N TYR A 247 17.84 -13.24 -2.76
CA TYR A 247 17.53 -14.66 -2.78
C TYR A 247 16.92 -15.05 -4.12
N GLY A 248 17.39 -16.17 -4.68
CA GLY A 248 16.86 -16.67 -5.96
C GLY A 248 17.37 -15.91 -7.18
N ARG A 249 18.59 -15.34 -7.14
CA ARG A 249 19.21 -14.64 -8.28
C ARG A 249 19.27 -15.46 -9.58
N HIS A 250 19.14 -16.79 -9.47
CA HIS A 250 19.10 -17.74 -10.59
C HIS A 250 17.76 -18.48 -10.75
N GLY A 251 16.73 -18.11 -9.99
CA GLY A 251 15.42 -18.76 -9.99
C GLY A 251 14.29 -17.74 -10.13
N ASN A 252 13.40 -17.95 -11.10
CA ASN A 252 12.28 -17.05 -11.33
C ASN A 252 11.14 -17.34 -10.34
N LEU A 253 11.10 -16.62 -9.22
CA LEU A 253 10.05 -16.80 -8.21
C LEU A 253 8.76 -16.16 -8.71
N HIS A 254 7.71 -16.95 -8.92
CA HIS A 254 6.40 -16.49 -9.40
C HIS A 254 5.44 -16.23 -8.24
N ASP A 255 4.61 -17.23 -7.92
CA ASP A 255 3.68 -17.22 -6.82
C ASP A 255 4.31 -17.90 -5.61
N PHE A 256 4.30 -17.22 -4.48
CA PHE A 256 4.98 -17.67 -3.28
C PHE A 256 4.30 -17.18 -2.00
N ASP A 257 4.49 -17.97 -0.95
CA ASP A 257 4.33 -17.54 0.43
C ASP A 257 5.71 -17.38 1.04
N ILE A 258 5.99 -16.24 1.67
CA ILE A 258 7.20 -16.04 2.48
C ILE A 258 6.80 -15.67 3.90
N ARG A 259 7.56 -16.17 4.87
CA ARG A 259 7.41 -15.81 6.28
C ARG A 259 8.79 -15.54 6.87
N PHE A 260 8.89 -14.54 7.73
CA PHE A 260 10.10 -14.24 8.47
C PHE A 260 9.81 -13.39 9.70
N ASP A 261 10.69 -13.49 10.68
CA ASP A 261 10.74 -12.52 11.77
C ASP A 261 11.80 -11.47 11.45
N PHE A 262 11.54 -10.22 11.83
CA PHE A 262 12.48 -9.13 11.68
C PHE A 262 12.57 -8.30 12.97
N LYS A 263 13.77 -7.76 13.22
CA LYS A 263 14.04 -6.80 14.29
C LYS A 263 14.90 -5.67 13.72
N ILE A 264 14.52 -4.44 14.00
CA ILE A 264 15.13 -3.23 13.42
C ILE A 264 15.67 -2.31 14.51
N ASP A 265 16.81 -1.68 14.21
CA ASP A 265 17.47 -0.72 15.07
C ASP A 265 17.14 0.72 14.65
N GLY A 266 16.18 1.33 15.35
CA GLY A 266 15.77 2.73 15.22
C GLY A 266 15.13 3.13 13.87
N HIS A 267 14.78 4.42 13.76
CA HIS A 267 14.12 5.00 12.58
C HIS A 267 15.08 5.65 11.57
N GLU A 268 16.39 5.60 11.78
CA GLU A 268 17.35 6.22 10.84
C GLU A 268 17.91 5.22 9.81
N THR A 269 17.70 3.92 10.01
CA THR A 269 17.95 2.90 8.98
C THR A 269 16.68 2.67 8.16
N GLU A 270 16.81 2.60 6.85
CA GLU A 270 15.73 2.26 5.93
C GLU A 270 15.94 0.83 5.42
N THR A 271 15.20 -0.10 6.00
CA THR A 271 15.18 -1.51 5.65
C THR A 271 13.95 -1.77 4.79
N GLN A 272 14.12 -2.43 3.65
CA GLN A 272 13.07 -2.70 2.68
C GLN A 272 13.12 -4.16 2.23
N PHE A 273 11.95 -4.77 2.09
CA PHE A 273 11.77 -6.06 1.44
C PHE A 273 11.26 -5.87 0.02
N LEU A 274 12.05 -6.29 -0.95
CA LEU A 274 11.82 -6.17 -2.39
C LEU A 274 11.40 -7.54 -2.92
N PHE A 275 10.37 -7.59 -3.76
CA PHE A 275 9.92 -8.84 -4.38
C PHE A 275 9.46 -8.63 -5.81
N ARG A 276 9.58 -9.70 -6.61
CA ARG A 276 9.50 -9.63 -8.08
C ARG A 276 10.46 -8.59 -8.62
N ALA A 277 11.70 -8.72 -8.17
CA ALA A 277 12.75 -7.78 -8.49
C ALA A 277 13.44 -8.09 -9.82
N ASN A 278 14.04 -7.09 -10.45
CA ASN A 278 14.87 -7.21 -11.63
C ASN A 278 16.34 -7.02 -11.25
N VAL A 279 17.20 -7.87 -11.79
CA VAL A 279 18.65 -7.72 -11.68
C VAL A 279 19.13 -6.95 -12.91
N LEU A 280 19.50 -5.67 -12.76
CA LEU A 280 20.08 -4.89 -13.86
C LEU A 280 21.56 -5.27 -14.08
N GLU A 281 21.99 -5.39 -15.34
CA GLU A 281 23.33 -5.88 -15.74
C GLU A 281 24.51 -5.06 -15.20
N ARG A 282 24.28 -3.79 -14.78
CA ARG A 282 25.29 -2.95 -14.12
C ARG A 282 25.12 -2.90 -12.61
N GLY A 283 25.04 -4.06 -11.95
CA GLY A 283 25.49 -4.32 -10.57
C GLY A 283 24.99 -3.48 -9.39
N TRP A 284 24.25 -2.39 -9.60
CA TRP A 284 24.08 -1.32 -8.60
C TRP A 284 22.73 -0.60 -8.71
N GLN A 285 21.78 -1.10 -9.50
CA GLN A 285 20.43 -0.53 -9.56
C GLN A 285 19.37 -1.62 -9.41
N GLU A 286 18.53 -1.42 -8.40
CA GLU A 286 17.44 -2.30 -7.99
C GLU A 286 16.16 -1.91 -8.74
N GLY A 287 15.87 -2.57 -9.86
CA GLY A 287 14.48 -2.62 -10.30
C GLY A 287 13.75 -3.56 -9.35
N ALA A 288 12.68 -3.13 -8.68
CA ALA A 288 11.80 -4.08 -8.01
C ALA A 288 10.36 -3.73 -8.26
N HIS A 289 9.54 -4.68 -8.72
CA HIS A 289 8.15 -4.38 -9.02
C HIS A 289 7.41 -3.98 -7.75
N TYR A 290 7.73 -4.59 -6.60
CA TYR A 290 7.21 -4.16 -5.31
C TYR A 290 8.31 -3.97 -4.26
N ARG A 291 8.11 -2.98 -3.37
CA ARG A 291 8.96 -2.75 -2.19
C ARG A 291 8.12 -2.48 -0.95
N LEU A 292 8.34 -3.24 0.12
CA LEU A 292 7.73 -3.01 1.42
C LEU A 292 8.77 -2.43 2.39
N SER A 293 8.52 -1.23 2.91
CA SER A 293 9.38 -0.62 3.92
C SER A 293 9.14 -1.21 5.29
N LEU A 294 10.17 -1.77 5.91
CA LEU A 294 10.12 -2.41 7.23
C LEU A 294 10.60 -1.50 8.37
N SER A 295 11.39 -0.45 8.06
CA SER A 295 11.86 0.54 9.03
C SER A 295 11.90 1.95 8.42
N GLY A 296 12.34 2.90 9.23
CA GLY A 296 12.50 4.28 8.81
C GLY A 296 11.20 5.09 8.77
N PRO A 297 11.24 6.32 8.22
CA PRO A 297 10.08 7.22 8.16
C PRO A 297 8.97 6.71 7.22
N LYS A 298 9.26 5.71 6.37
CA LYS A 298 8.32 5.12 5.41
C LYS A 298 7.81 3.74 5.86
N MET A 299 8.04 3.37 7.12
CA MET A 299 7.68 2.05 7.65
C MET A 299 6.22 1.69 7.35
N GLY A 300 6.01 0.45 6.89
CA GLY A 300 4.71 -0.13 6.54
C GLY A 300 4.14 0.31 5.20
N ILE A 301 4.85 1.11 4.41
CA ILE A 301 4.42 1.47 3.06
C ILE A 301 4.83 0.40 2.06
N LEU A 302 3.87 -0.07 1.26
CA LEU A 302 4.08 -0.90 0.08
C LEU A 302 4.09 -0.02 -1.17
N TYR A 303 5.19 -0.09 -1.90
CA TYR A 303 5.42 0.60 -3.16
C TYR A 303 5.33 -0.36 -4.34
N ARG A 304 4.86 0.15 -5.49
CA ARG A 304 4.95 -0.46 -6.81
C ARG A 304 5.85 0.39 -7.70
N TYR A 305 6.73 -0.24 -8.48
CA TYR A 305 7.58 0.44 -9.45
C TYR A 305 7.19 0.00 -10.85
N ASP A 306 6.98 0.98 -11.72
CA ASP A 306 6.70 0.77 -13.13
C ASP A 306 7.54 1.75 -13.98
N PRO A 307 7.56 1.63 -15.33
CA PRO A 307 8.26 2.56 -16.21
C PRO A 307 7.91 4.04 -16.04
N SER A 308 6.74 4.34 -15.48
CA SER A 308 6.27 5.71 -15.21
C SER A 308 6.67 6.23 -13.82
N GLY A 309 7.25 5.40 -12.96
CA GLY A 309 7.82 5.80 -11.68
C GLY A 309 7.43 4.91 -10.50
N ILE A 310 7.57 5.48 -9.29
CA ILE A 310 7.32 4.81 -8.00
C ILE A 310 5.95 5.24 -7.48
N ARG A 311 5.12 4.28 -7.06
CA ARG A 311 3.79 4.53 -6.51
C ARG A 311 3.63 3.87 -5.15
N VAL A 312 3.01 4.56 -4.21
CA VAL A 312 2.48 3.92 -2.99
C VAL A 312 1.20 3.20 -3.38
N VAL A 313 1.09 1.92 -3.03
CA VAL A 313 -0.09 1.09 -3.39
C VAL A 313 -0.83 0.54 -2.17
N ALA A 314 -0.18 0.49 -1.01
CA ALA A 314 -0.83 0.18 0.26
C ALA A 314 0.03 0.66 1.44
N VAL A 315 -0.58 0.79 2.62
CA VAL A 315 0.11 1.15 3.87
C VAL A 315 -0.45 0.29 5.01
N PHE A 316 0.38 -0.08 5.97
CA PHE A 316 -0.08 -0.74 7.19
C PHE A 316 -1.10 0.14 7.95
N PRO A 317 -2.10 -0.48 8.60
CA PRO A 317 -2.99 0.20 9.53
C PRO A 317 -2.22 1.00 10.60
N ALA A 318 -2.72 2.18 10.96
CA ALA A 318 -2.04 3.08 11.89
C ALA A 318 -1.86 2.47 13.29
N ASP A 319 -2.81 1.67 13.76
CA ASP A 319 -2.74 0.95 15.03
C ASP A 319 -1.65 -0.15 15.01
N GLN A 320 -1.40 -0.77 13.85
CA GLN A 320 -0.30 -1.71 13.67
C GLN A 320 1.05 -0.98 13.65
N LEU A 321 1.14 0.15 12.94
CA LEU A 321 2.33 1.00 12.94
C LEU A 321 2.69 1.52 14.34
N THR A 322 1.69 1.90 15.15
CA THR A 322 1.91 2.35 16.53
C THR A 322 2.22 1.21 17.49
N ARG A 323 2.01 -0.05 17.11
CA ARG A 323 2.40 -1.25 17.86
C ARG A 323 3.75 -1.83 17.44
N LEU A 324 4.27 -1.43 16.27
CA LEU A 324 5.66 -1.71 15.90
C LEU A 324 6.60 -1.05 16.92
N ARG A 325 7.55 -1.83 17.42
CA ARG A 325 8.52 -1.39 18.43
C ARG A 325 9.92 -1.60 17.88
N VAL A 326 10.73 -0.55 17.99
CA VAL A 326 12.18 -0.62 17.75
C VAL A 326 12.79 -1.65 18.70
N ASP A 327 13.77 -2.40 18.21
CA ASP A 327 14.49 -3.44 18.96
C ASP A 327 13.60 -4.56 19.55
N THR A 328 12.48 -4.86 18.87
CA THR A 328 11.65 -6.03 19.16
C THR A 328 11.45 -6.90 17.93
N TRP A 329 11.25 -8.20 18.16
CA TRP A 329 10.91 -9.12 17.07
C TRP A 329 9.47 -8.91 16.61
N ASN A 330 9.32 -8.70 15.32
CA ASN A 330 8.04 -8.63 14.62
C ASN A 330 7.99 -9.75 13.59
N ARG A 331 6.80 -10.30 13.36
CA ARG A 331 6.59 -11.37 12.38
C ARG A 331 5.92 -10.80 11.14
N LEU A 332 6.46 -11.11 9.98
CA LEU A 332 5.84 -10.82 8.69
C LEU A 332 5.51 -12.13 7.97
N ALA A 333 4.30 -12.21 7.43
CA ALA A 333 4.03 -13.11 6.33
C ALA A 333 3.50 -12.35 5.13
N LEU A 334 3.90 -12.81 3.95
CA LEU A 334 3.46 -12.26 2.69
C LEU A 334 3.11 -13.42 1.74
N ARG A 335 1.90 -13.36 1.18
CA ARG A 335 1.44 -14.22 0.09
C ARG A 335 1.32 -13.39 -1.18
N CYS A 336 2.02 -13.79 -2.23
CA CYS A 336 1.93 -13.15 -3.54
C CYS A 336 1.46 -14.20 -4.55
N VAL A 337 0.26 -14.02 -5.11
CA VAL A 337 -0.37 -14.93 -6.09
C VAL A 337 -0.92 -14.11 -7.24
N GLY A 338 -0.44 -14.37 -8.46
CA GLY A 338 -0.77 -13.56 -9.63
C GLY A 338 -0.53 -12.09 -9.33
N ARG A 339 -1.54 -11.23 -9.45
CA ARG A 339 -1.42 -9.79 -9.19
C ARG A 339 -1.77 -9.38 -7.75
N ARG A 340 -2.05 -10.34 -6.87
CA ARG A 340 -2.51 -10.06 -5.51
C ARG A 340 -1.42 -10.30 -4.50
N THR A 341 -1.19 -9.31 -3.64
CA THR A 341 -0.26 -9.35 -2.52
C THR A 341 -1.05 -9.17 -1.22
N ARG A 342 -0.98 -10.17 -0.34
CA ARG A 342 -1.52 -10.12 1.01
C ARG A 342 -0.38 -10.16 2.02
N ILE A 343 -0.43 -9.28 3.02
CA ILE A 343 0.59 -9.15 4.07
C ILE A 343 -0.10 -9.21 5.42
N TRP A 344 0.52 -9.94 6.34
CA TRP A 344 0.17 -9.98 7.75
C TRP A 344 1.38 -9.55 8.56
N LEU A 345 1.13 -8.70 9.55
CA LEU A 345 2.11 -8.23 10.51
C LEU A 345 1.67 -8.69 11.90
N ASN A 346 2.58 -9.37 12.61
CA ASN A 346 2.32 -9.91 13.94
C ASN A 346 1.02 -10.72 14.02
N ASP A 347 0.85 -11.63 13.06
CA ASP A 347 -0.30 -12.54 12.91
C ASP A 347 -1.65 -11.84 12.62
N GLU A 348 -1.65 -10.53 12.38
CA GLU A 348 -2.84 -9.76 11.99
C GLU A 348 -2.80 -9.37 10.51
N PRO A 349 -3.91 -9.43 9.77
CA PRO A 349 -3.98 -8.93 8.40
C PRO A 349 -3.60 -7.44 8.35
N SER A 350 -2.71 -7.07 7.43
CA SER A 350 -2.22 -5.69 7.27
C SER A 350 -2.55 -5.11 5.91
N ILE A 351 -2.18 -5.80 4.83
CA ILE A 351 -2.40 -5.34 3.45
C ILE A 351 -3.07 -6.47 2.67
N ASP A 352 -4.08 -6.12 1.87
CA ASP A 352 -4.63 -6.98 0.83
C ASP A 352 -4.76 -6.13 -0.45
N PHE A 353 -3.72 -6.17 -1.27
CA PHE A 353 -3.58 -5.36 -2.47
C PHE A 353 -3.71 -6.25 -3.71
N ALA A 354 -4.63 -5.91 -4.60
CA ALA A 354 -4.73 -6.50 -5.93
C ALA A 354 -4.28 -5.47 -6.97
N ASP A 355 -3.19 -5.76 -7.67
CA ASP A 355 -2.64 -4.85 -8.67
C ASP A 355 -3.57 -4.78 -9.88
N PRO A 356 -4.15 -3.60 -10.18
CA PRO A 356 -5.09 -3.46 -11.29
C PRO A 356 -4.39 -3.56 -12.64
N MET A 357 -3.07 -3.36 -12.70
CA MET A 357 -2.35 -3.25 -13.95
C MET A 357 -2.10 -4.64 -14.57
N PRO A 358 -2.38 -4.81 -15.87
CA PRO A 358 -2.23 -6.12 -16.53
C PRO A 358 -0.77 -6.47 -16.89
N ASP A 359 0.12 -5.47 -16.94
CA ASP A 359 1.52 -5.59 -17.38
C ASP A 359 2.51 -5.83 -16.23
N VAL A 360 2.00 -6.15 -15.04
CA VAL A 360 2.79 -6.42 -13.83
C VAL A 360 3.75 -7.58 -14.09
N CYS A 361 5.03 -7.39 -13.76
CA CYS A 361 5.97 -8.49 -13.75
C CYS A 361 5.53 -9.48 -12.66
N LEU A 362 5.16 -10.70 -13.05
CA LEU A 362 4.68 -11.72 -12.11
C LEU A 362 5.80 -12.58 -11.53
N HIS A 363 7.06 -12.20 -11.77
CA HIS A 363 8.20 -13.02 -11.40
C HIS A 363 9.46 -12.21 -11.09
N GLY A 364 10.38 -12.82 -10.33
CA GLY A 364 11.71 -12.26 -10.07
C GLY A 364 12.22 -12.57 -8.67
N PRO A 365 13.52 -12.34 -8.39
CA PRO A 365 14.12 -12.55 -7.08
C PRO A 365 13.45 -11.77 -5.95
N LEU A 366 13.76 -12.22 -4.74
CA LEU A 366 13.53 -11.47 -3.51
C LEU A 366 14.79 -10.74 -3.12
N SER A 367 14.64 -9.59 -2.47
CA SER A 367 15.77 -8.84 -1.93
C SER A 367 15.44 -8.18 -0.60
N PHE A 368 16.45 -8.09 0.26
CA PHE A 368 16.40 -7.27 1.46
C PHE A 368 17.46 -6.18 1.33
N LEU A 369 17.00 -4.94 1.29
CA LEU A 369 17.83 -3.75 1.21
C LEU A 369 17.87 -3.10 2.58
N THR A 370 19.05 -2.77 3.07
CA THR A 370 19.22 -1.90 4.23
C THR A 370 20.12 -0.72 3.87
N THR A 371 19.62 0.49 4.07
CA THR A 371 20.35 1.76 3.87
C THR A 371 20.33 2.62 5.14
N GLY A 372 21.27 3.56 5.26
CA GLY A 372 21.33 4.47 6.41
C GLY A 372 22.33 5.63 6.19
N PRO A 373 22.29 6.66 7.05
CA PRO A 373 23.16 7.83 6.92
C PRO A 373 24.66 7.47 7.02
N ALA A 374 25.48 8.23 6.31
CA ALA A 374 26.94 8.17 6.43
C ALA A 374 27.36 8.40 7.90
N ASN A 375 28.34 7.62 8.38
CA ASN A 375 28.93 7.72 9.74
C ASN A 375 28.08 7.25 10.93
N THR A 376 27.05 6.43 10.71
CA THR A 376 26.31 5.81 11.83
C THR A 376 27.04 4.56 12.33
N GLN A 377 27.18 4.39 13.66
CA GLN A 377 27.65 3.12 14.25
C GLN A 377 26.81 1.94 13.73
N ARG A 378 27.44 0.76 13.56
CA ARG A 378 26.87 -0.49 13.04
C ARG A 378 25.41 -0.71 13.48
N ARG A 379 24.45 -0.32 12.64
CA ARG A 379 23.02 -0.57 12.87
C ARG A 379 22.58 -1.78 12.06
N LEU A 380 21.72 -2.58 12.68
CA LEU A 380 21.41 -3.93 12.22
C LEU A 380 19.93 -4.04 11.82
N ALA A 381 19.70 -4.56 10.62
CA ALA A 381 18.46 -5.26 10.31
C ALA A 381 18.71 -6.75 10.58
N LEU A 382 17.93 -7.31 11.49
CA LEU A 382 18.05 -8.70 11.91
C LEU A 382 16.86 -9.47 11.41
N PHE A 383 17.12 -10.61 10.77
CA PHE A 383 16.08 -11.50 10.26
C PHE A 383 16.32 -12.92 10.74
N ARG A 384 15.24 -13.64 11.04
CA ARG A 384 15.28 -15.07 11.38
C ARG A 384 14.02 -15.77 10.92
N ASN A 385 13.99 -17.09 11.01
CA ASN A 385 12.82 -17.89 10.62
C ASN A 385 12.35 -17.62 9.17
N LEU A 386 13.27 -17.23 8.29
CA LEU A 386 12.98 -16.99 6.87
C LEU A 386 12.67 -18.31 6.19
N ARG A 387 11.46 -18.42 5.67
CA ARG A 387 10.96 -19.61 4.98
C ARG A 387 10.08 -19.20 3.82
N ILE A 388 10.16 -19.94 2.72
CA ILE A 388 9.40 -19.70 1.50
C ILE A 388 8.70 -20.96 1.04
N LYS A 389 7.52 -20.83 0.46
CA LYS A 389 6.78 -21.90 -0.20
C LYS A 389 6.37 -21.42 -1.57
N LEU A 390 6.78 -22.13 -2.62
CA LEU A 390 6.33 -21.84 -3.98
C LEU A 390 4.93 -22.42 -4.19
N LEU A 391 4.01 -21.61 -4.69
CA LEU A 391 2.59 -21.95 -4.87
C LEU A 391 2.33 -22.34 -6.32
N GLY A 392 3.06 -23.37 -6.76
CA GLY A 392 3.34 -23.62 -8.18
C GLY A 392 2.14 -23.54 -9.11
N HIS A 393 2.10 -22.49 -9.93
CA HIS A 393 1.73 -22.48 -11.35
C HIS A 393 2.76 -21.57 -12.05
N PRO A 394 3.66 -22.08 -12.90
CA PRO A 394 4.32 -21.19 -13.86
C PRO A 394 3.24 -20.64 -14.79
N PRO A 395 3.21 -19.32 -15.08
CA PRO A 395 2.23 -18.78 -16.02
C PRO A 395 2.38 -19.51 -17.36
N THR A 396 1.25 -19.99 -17.90
CA THR A 396 1.15 -20.50 -19.28
C THR A 396 1.47 -19.43 -20.33
N GLU A 397 1.55 -18.17 -19.92
CA GLU A 397 1.98 -17.05 -20.75
C GLU A 397 3.46 -16.77 -20.50
N SER A 398 4.28 -17.14 -21.48
CA SER A 398 5.62 -16.58 -21.68
C SER A 398 5.48 -15.08 -21.93
N LEU A 399 5.42 -14.29 -20.87
CA LEU A 399 5.60 -12.84 -20.98
C LEU A 399 7.10 -12.56 -21.08
N THR A 400 7.49 -12.03 -22.23
CA THR A 400 8.84 -11.58 -22.54
C THR A 400 9.33 -10.65 -21.42
N PRO A 401 10.57 -10.80 -20.92
CA PRO A 401 11.13 -9.83 -20.00
C PRO A 401 11.01 -8.43 -20.62
N MET A 402 10.41 -7.47 -19.90
CA MET A 402 10.34 -6.08 -20.34
C MET A 402 11.78 -5.58 -20.59
N PRO A 403 12.15 -5.21 -21.83
CA PRO A 403 13.47 -4.66 -22.09
C PRO A 403 13.50 -3.24 -21.56
N TRP A 404 14.01 -3.06 -20.34
CA TRP A 404 14.49 -1.75 -19.92
C TRP A 404 15.77 -1.43 -20.69
N THR A 405 15.64 -0.92 -21.92
CA THR A 405 16.70 -0.10 -22.51
C THR A 405 16.45 1.34 -22.09
N MET A 406 16.91 1.75 -20.91
CA MET A 406 17.23 3.17 -20.74
C MET A 406 18.35 3.46 -21.77
N GLY A 407 18.04 4.31 -22.74
CA GLY A 407 18.99 4.73 -23.76
C GLY A 407 20.28 5.20 -23.09
N ALA A 408 21.42 4.72 -23.59
CA ALA A 408 22.74 4.95 -23.05
C ALA A 408 23.19 6.43 -23.03
N ASP A 409 22.35 7.37 -23.50
CA ASP A 409 22.78 8.70 -23.91
C ASP A 409 22.15 9.87 -23.12
N ALA A 410 21.49 9.62 -21.98
CA ALA A 410 20.83 10.70 -21.23
C ALA A 410 21.16 10.75 -19.73
N LEU A 411 22.43 10.59 -19.34
CA LEU A 411 22.92 11.06 -18.03
C LEU A 411 24.37 11.56 -18.14
N PRO A 412 24.73 12.71 -17.52
CA PRO A 412 26.08 13.26 -17.59
C PRO A 412 27.09 12.33 -16.92
N ALA A 413 28.19 12.07 -17.62
CA ALA A 413 29.28 11.21 -17.18
C ALA A 413 30.01 11.81 -15.95
N ASN A 414 29.66 11.38 -14.75
CA ASN A 414 30.54 11.53 -13.59
C ASN A 414 31.40 10.27 -13.46
N SER A 415 32.62 10.36 -13.97
CA SER A 415 33.69 9.38 -13.77
C SER A 415 34.05 9.24 -12.29
N PRO A 416 34.47 8.05 -11.81
CA PRO A 416 34.96 7.88 -10.44
C PRO A 416 36.26 8.68 -10.21
N PRO A 417 36.51 9.22 -9.01
CA PRO A 417 37.79 9.82 -8.69
C PRO A 417 38.90 8.76 -8.74
N GLU A 418 40.04 9.11 -9.34
CA GLU A 418 41.20 8.26 -9.67
C GLU A 418 41.88 7.52 -8.47
N ALA A 419 41.35 7.60 -7.26
CA ALA A 419 41.96 7.00 -6.07
C ALA A 419 41.89 5.45 -6.02
N ALA A 420 41.06 4.80 -6.84
CA ALA A 420 40.86 3.34 -6.79
C ALA A 420 41.92 2.50 -7.54
N ARG A 421 42.95 3.09 -8.13
CA ARG A 421 44.02 2.34 -8.84
C ARG A 421 45.28 2.05 -8.01
N ALA A 422 45.39 2.53 -6.78
CA ALA A 422 46.66 2.51 -6.05
C ALA A 422 46.94 1.29 -5.14
N ASN A 423 45.98 0.41 -4.84
CA ASN A 423 46.19 -0.68 -3.87
C ASN A 423 46.10 -2.10 -4.46
N ARG A 424 46.90 -2.38 -5.49
CA ARG A 424 47.44 -3.74 -5.71
C ARG A 424 48.87 -3.78 -5.16
N ARG A 425 49.02 -4.03 -3.86
CA ARG A 425 50.26 -4.56 -3.28
C ARG A 425 49.95 -5.73 -2.36
N GLU A 426 50.32 -6.89 -2.88
CA GLU A 426 50.86 -8.08 -2.20
C GLU A 426 50.66 -8.17 -0.68
N PHE A 427 49.88 -9.17 -0.25
CA PHE A 427 50.14 -9.84 1.01
C PHE A 427 50.53 -11.29 0.72
N GLN A 428 51.84 -11.52 0.74
CA GLN A 428 52.43 -12.83 0.97
C GLN A 428 52.11 -13.27 2.40
N THR A 429 51.66 -14.51 2.56
CA THR A 429 51.56 -15.22 3.84
C THR A 429 52.95 -15.48 4.44
N PRO A 430 53.18 -15.22 5.74
CA PRO A 430 54.23 -15.88 6.48
C PRO A 430 53.71 -17.16 7.15
N LYS A 431 54.59 -18.16 7.20
CA LYS A 431 54.45 -19.47 7.86
C LYS A 431 54.35 -19.38 9.38
#